data_AF-A0A527Z5J8-F1
#
_entry.id   AF-A0A527Z5J8-F1
#
_cell.length_a   1.000
_cell.length_b   1.000
_cell.length_c   1.000
_cell.angle_alpha   90.00
_cell.angle_beta   90.00
_cell.angle_gamma   90.00
#
_symmetry.space_group_name_H-M   'P 1'
#
loop_
_entity.id
_entity.type
_entity.pdbx_description
1 polymer ?
#
loop_
_entity_poly.entity_id
_entity_poly.type
_entity_poly.pdbx_seq_one_letter_code
_entity_poly.pdbx_strand_id
1 'polypeptide(L)'
;GGRLEITGNAGDHLGGPLAGELAGMNGGVLIVRGKAGAFAADRMRRGLIAVLKGSGDHPGSRMIAGTLVVAGGAGEMPGYLMRRGSILLD
;
A
#
# COMPACT_ATOMS: atom_id res chain seq x y z
N GLY A 1 -11.84 -1.64 -12.26
CA GLY A 1 -11.27 -2.12 -10.98
C GLY A 1 -11.94 -3.43 -10.61
N GLY A 2 -11.37 -4.18 -9.68
CA GLY A 2 -11.88 -5.47 -9.20
C GLY A 2 -11.33 -5.78 -7.80
N ARG A 3 -11.45 -7.04 -7.37
CA ARG A 3 -10.91 -7.52 -6.09
C ARG A 3 -9.78 -8.51 -6.36
N LEU A 4 -8.62 -8.28 -5.74
CA LEU A 4 -7.51 -9.24 -5.70
C LEU A 4 -7.18 -9.57 -4.26
N GLU A 5 -6.94 -10.85 -3.99
CA GLU A 5 -6.63 -11.34 -2.64
C GLU A 5 -5.39 -12.22 -2.69
N ILE A 6 -4.40 -11.90 -1.85
CA ILE A 6 -3.16 -12.65 -1.64
C ILE A 6 -3.27 -13.34 -0.29
N THR A 7 -3.33 -14.67 -0.30
CA THR A 7 -3.45 -15.47 0.94
C THR A 7 -2.15 -15.55 1.73
N GLY A 8 -1.01 -15.34 1.08
CA GLY A 8 0.32 -15.28 1.67
C GLY A 8 0.85 -13.85 1.84
N ASN A 9 2.17 -13.71 1.72
CA ASN A 9 2.87 -12.43 1.79
C ASN A 9 2.99 -11.78 0.40
N ALA A 10 3.08 -10.45 0.40
CA ALA A 10 3.52 -9.66 -0.73
C ALA A 10 4.95 -9.15 -0.51
N GLY A 11 5.69 -9.00 -1.60
CA GLY A 11 7.02 -8.36 -1.56
C GLY A 11 6.93 -6.83 -1.49
N ASP A 12 8.04 -6.20 -1.84
CA ASP A 12 8.16 -4.74 -1.89
C ASP A 12 7.28 -4.14 -3.00
N HIS A 13 6.96 -2.86 -2.85
CA HIS A 13 6.19 -2.06 -3.81
C HIS A 13 4.81 -2.66 -4.16
N LEU A 14 4.15 -3.33 -3.21
CA LEU A 14 2.79 -3.83 -3.38
C LEU A 14 1.85 -2.69 -3.81
N GLY A 15 1.26 -2.79 -5.00
CA GLY A 15 0.38 -1.75 -5.53
C GLY A 15 1.11 -0.45 -5.88
N GLY A 16 2.45 -0.47 -5.95
CA GLY A 16 3.30 0.62 -6.40
C GLY A 16 3.37 0.75 -7.93
N PRO A 17 3.97 1.84 -8.44
CA PRO A 17 4.21 2.04 -9.86
C PRO A 17 5.34 1.12 -10.36
N LEU A 18 5.35 0.88 -11.67
CA LEU A 18 6.53 0.38 -12.35
C LEU A 18 7.58 1.49 -12.53
N ALA A 19 8.82 1.12 -12.86
CA ALA A 19 9.87 2.10 -13.15
C ALA A 19 9.44 3.04 -14.28
N GLY A 20 9.52 4.36 -14.02
CA GLY A 20 9.09 5.40 -14.96
C GLY A 20 7.61 5.79 -14.87
N GLU A 21 6.78 5.01 -14.17
CA GLU A 21 5.36 5.30 -14.05
C GLU A 21 5.05 6.36 -12.98
N LEU A 22 4.05 7.18 -13.25
CA LEU A 22 3.68 8.31 -12.39
C LEU A 22 2.63 7.94 -11.33
N ALA A 23 2.04 6.75 -11.37
CA ALA A 23 1.06 6.29 -10.39
C ALA A 23 1.10 4.76 -10.26
N GLY A 24 0.94 4.28 -9.03
CA GLY A 24 0.72 2.86 -8.74
C GLY A 24 -0.75 2.48 -8.92
N MET A 25 -1.30 1.78 -7.93
CA MET A 25 -2.70 1.33 -7.93
C MET A 25 -3.67 2.50 -8.19
N ASN A 26 -4.53 2.32 -9.19
CA ASN A 26 -5.46 3.33 -9.71
C ASN A 26 -6.95 2.94 -9.53
N GLY A 27 -7.25 1.99 -8.64
CA GLY A 27 -8.60 1.57 -8.26
C GLY A 27 -8.69 0.09 -7.90
N GLY A 28 -9.86 -0.33 -7.42
CA GLY A 28 -10.09 -1.71 -6.95
C GLY A 28 -9.75 -1.92 -5.48
N VAL A 29 -9.79 -3.18 -5.06
CA VAL A 29 -9.51 -3.61 -3.69
C VAL A 29 -8.44 -4.71 -3.72
N LEU A 30 -7.39 -4.53 -2.94
CA LEU A 30 -6.28 -5.46 -2.79
C LEU A 30 -6.15 -5.85 -1.32
N ILE A 31 -6.27 -7.14 -1.02
CA ILE A 31 -6.15 -7.65 0.35
C ILE A 31 -4.97 -8.62 0.42
N VAL A 32 -4.08 -8.40 1.37
CA VAL A 32 -2.95 -9.28 1.68
C VAL A 32 -3.15 -9.83 3.08
N ARG A 33 -3.40 -11.14 3.18
CA ARG A 33 -3.59 -11.83 4.47
C ARG A 33 -2.29 -12.01 5.26
N GLY A 34 -1.15 -11.88 4.59
CA GLY A 34 0.18 -11.91 5.18
C GLY A 34 0.77 -10.50 5.38
N LYS A 35 2.10 -10.44 5.28
CA LYS A 35 2.89 -9.21 5.34
C LYS A 35 3.07 -8.60 3.95
N ALA A 36 3.28 -7.29 3.89
CA ALA A 36 3.80 -6.59 2.72
C ALA A 36 5.24 -6.13 2.99
N GLY A 37 6.06 -6.04 1.93
CA GLY A 37 7.41 -5.50 2.01
C GLY A 37 7.44 -3.97 2.18
N ALA A 38 8.60 -3.39 1.87
CA ALA A 38 8.78 -1.95 1.87
C ALA A 38 7.98 -1.28 0.73
N PHE A 39 7.68 0.00 0.90
CA PHE A 39 7.01 0.84 -0.12
C PHE A 39 5.64 0.31 -0.58
N ALA A 40 4.92 -0.42 0.27
CA ALA A 40 3.55 -0.81 0.00
C ALA A 40 2.70 0.44 -0.29
N ALA A 41 1.85 0.40 -1.31
CA ALA A 41 1.02 1.51 -1.77
C ALA A 41 1.79 2.77 -2.24
N ASP A 42 3.06 2.64 -2.63
CA ASP A 42 3.82 3.77 -3.17
C ASP A 42 3.10 4.41 -4.37
N ARG A 43 3.01 5.75 -4.39
CA ARG A 43 2.27 6.53 -5.41
C ARG A 43 0.86 6.02 -5.72
N MET A 44 0.19 5.36 -4.78
CA MET A 44 -1.19 4.93 -4.94
C MET A 44 -2.09 6.13 -5.21
N ARG A 45 -2.98 6.02 -6.19
CA ARG A 45 -3.83 7.13 -6.65
C ARG A 45 -5.31 6.91 -6.37
N ARG A 46 -5.80 5.66 -6.38
CA ARG A 46 -7.18 5.30 -6.02
C ARG A 46 -7.24 3.85 -5.56
N GLY A 47 -8.33 3.50 -4.86
CA GLY A 47 -8.61 2.13 -4.41
C GLY A 47 -8.36 1.94 -2.92
N LEU A 48 -8.39 0.68 -2.50
CA LEU A 48 -8.10 0.25 -1.12
C LEU A 48 -7.08 -0.88 -1.12
N ILE A 49 -6.04 -0.75 -0.31
CA ILE A 49 -5.09 -1.82 0.01
C ILE A 49 -5.24 -2.14 1.51
N ALA A 50 -5.40 -3.41 1.86
CA ALA A 50 -5.39 -3.88 3.25
C ALA A 50 -4.33 -4.96 3.45
N VAL A 51 -3.42 -4.76 4.40
CA VAL A 51 -2.34 -5.69 4.77
C VAL A 51 -2.57 -6.13 6.21
N LEU A 52 -2.73 -7.43 6.45
CA LEU A 52 -3.27 -7.93 7.72
C LEU A 52 -2.23 -8.40 8.75
N LYS A 53 -0.94 -8.45 8.41
CA LYS A 53 0.13 -8.88 9.34
C LYS A 53 1.35 -7.97 9.38
N GLY A 54 1.21 -6.76 8.86
CA GLY A 54 2.21 -5.70 8.91
C GLY A 54 2.84 -5.39 7.56
N SER A 55 3.49 -4.24 7.50
CA SER A 55 4.19 -3.72 6.33
C SER A 55 5.63 -3.36 6.67
N GLY A 56 6.53 -3.48 5.69
CA GLY A 56 7.89 -2.91 5.77
C GLY A 56 7.88 -1.38 5.76
N ASP A 57 9.07 -0.79 5.59
CA ASP A 57 9.27 0.66 5.65
C ASP A 57 8.58 1.43 4.53
N HIS A 58 8.32 2.71 4.77
CA HIS A 58 7.74 3.66 3.82
C HIS A 58 6.37 3.25 3.22
N PRO A 59 5.44 2.63 3.99
CA PRO A 59 4.12 2.32 3.45
C PRO A 59 3.35 3.61 3.15
N GLY A 60 2.66 3.66 2.01
CA GLY A 60 1.95 4.83 1.52
C GLY A 60 2.89 5.97 1.08
N SER A 61 4.16 5.67 0.78
CA SER A 61 5.08 6.67 0.29
C SER A 61 4.58 7.34 -1.00
N ARG A 62 4.75 8.66 -1.10
CA ARG A 62 4.35 9.47 -2.25
C ARG A 62 2.88 9.27 -2.68
N MET A 63 2.03 8.77 -1.79
CA MET A 63 0.64 8.43 -2.07
C MET A 63 -0.11 9.66 -2.56
N ILE A 64 -0.81 9.52 -3.69
CA ILE A 64 -1.53 10.60 -4.36
C ILE A 64 -2.95 10.73 -3.79
N ALA A 65 -3.62 9.59 -3.59
CA ALA A 65 -4.93 9.43 -2.94
C ALA A 65 -5.26 7.92 -2.76
N GLY A 66 -6.39 7.61 -2.13
CA GLY A 66 -6.84 6.24 -1.84
C GLY A 66 -6.75 5.91 -0.35
N THR A 67 -6.89 4.62 -0.01
CA THR A 67 -6.84 4.14 1.37
C THR A 67 -5.88 2.96 1.51
N LEU A 68 -4.96 3.05 2.47
CA LEU A 68 -4.11 1.96 2.92
C LEU A 68 -4.48 1.60 4.36
N VAL A 69 -4.70 0.32 4.63
CA VAL A 69 -4.90 -0.23 5.97
C VAL A 69 -3.77 -1.21 6.25
N VAL A 70 -3.06 -1.04 7.35
CA VAL A 70 -2.03 -1.98 7.81
C VAL A 70 -2.37 -2.38 9.24
N ALA A 71 -2.65 -3.68 9.43
CA ALA A 71 -2.75 -4.30 10.74
C ALA A 71 -1.48 -5.10 11.02
N GLY A 72 -1.00 -5.13 12.26
CA GLY A 72 0.24 -5.79 12.66
C GLY A 72 1.49 -4.91 12.53
N GLY A 73 1.33 -3.59 12.50
CA GLY A 73 2.42 -2.61 12.51
C GLY A 73 3.03 -2.27 11.14
N ALA A 74 3.56 -1.05 11.05
CA ALA A 74 4.28 -0.53 9.89
C ALA A 74 5.77 -0.30 10.24
N GLY A 75 6.64 -0.42 9.24
CA GLY A 75 8.02 0.02 9.34
C GLY A 75 8.15 1.55 9.38
N GLU A 76 9.37 2.03 9.16
CA GLU A 76 9.68 3.45 9.32
C GLU A 76 8.94 4.36 8.34
N MET A 77 8.67 5.60 8.78
CA MET A 77 8.20 6.71 7.95
C MET A 77 6.95 6.41 7.08
N PRO A 78 5.84 5.93 7.69
CA PRO A 78 4.58 5.75 6.99
C PRO A 78 4.07 7.09 6.41
N GLY A 79 3.58 7.05 5.17
CA GLY A 79 3.08 8.23 4.48
C GLY A 79 4.14 9.22 4.04
N TYR A 80 5.42 8.83 3.97
CA TYR A 80 6.49 9.73 3.53
C TYR A 80 6.16 10.39 2.18
N LEU A 81 6.12 11.73 2.15
CA LEU A 81 5.73 12.53 0.97
C LEU A 81 4.31 12.24 0.44
N MET A 82 3.38 11.71 1.24
CA MET A 82 1.99 11.56 0.83
C MET A 82 1.36 12.94 0.56
N ARG A 83 0.59 13.02 -0.53
CA ARG A 83 -0.15 14.23 -0.91
C ARG A 83 -1.54 14.26 -0.29
N ARG A 84 -2.29 13.16 -0.45
CA ARG A 84 -3.65 12.95 0.07
C ARG A 84 -3.90 11.46 0.24
N GLY A 85 -5.04 11.12 0.85
CA GLY A 85 -5.47 9.75 1.11
C GLY A 85 -5.56 9.48 2.61
N SER A 86 -5.76 8.22 2.97
CA SER A 86 -5.86 7.79 4.37
C SER A 86 -5.00 6.56 4.58
N ILE A 87 -4.19 6.59 5.64
CA ILE A 87 -3.42 5.44 6.11
C ILE A 87 -3.95 5.13 7.50
N LEU A 88 -4.44 3.91 7.70
CA LEU A 88 -4.92 3.41 8.99
C LEU A 88 -3.91 2.38 9.50
N LEU A 89 -3.41 2.64 10.70
CA LEU A 89 -2.45 1.78 11.42
C LEU A 89 -3.07 1.39 12.76
N ASP A 90 -2.74 0.20 13.26
CA ASP A 90 -3.08 -0.29 14.60
C ASP A 90 -1.96 -0.09 15.62
#